data_AF-A0A847LKI6-F1
#
_entry.id   AF-A0A847LKI6-F1
#
_cell.length_a   1.000
_cell.length_b   1.000
_cell.length_c   1.000
_cell.angle_alpha   90.00
_cell.angle_beta   90.00
_cell.angle_gamma   90.00
#
_symmetry.space_group_name_H-M   'P 1'
#
loop_
_entity.id
_entity.type
_entity.pdbx_description
1 polymer ?
#
loop_
_entity_poly.entity_id
_entity_poly.type
_entity_poly.pdbx_seq_one_letter_code
_entity_poly.pdbx_strand_id
1 'polypeptide(L)'
;MKPLSRAAVAAVVLALMGVGAVHAVTPAFGELHREPVLPEKQVVLKKLLFAAGLMNAVYLGINDLVAALQLAKKATDAKGLSAQLFAVMVGLQEKPAMLRHIAGEIRFCEAWPNFPVGFPDSPEGCDPISREFEIMADHIEKLGIQYQSTSLATLKKEADRVVFALFWTDSEKIRTLCHSILTFIRMELKEDLPFEVFAKPRP
;
A
#
# COMPACT_ATOMS: atom_id res chain seq x y z
N MET A 1 -19.04 -61.16 -27.89
CA MET A 1 -18.18 -60.09 -27.30
C MET A 1 -17.65 -60.62 -25.98
N LYS A 2 -16.32 -60.68 -25.77
CA LYS A 2 -15.75 -61.10 -24.48
C LYS A 2 -15.87 -59.93 -23.48
N PRO A 3 -16.33 -60.15 -22.24
CA PRO A 3 -16.39 -59.10 -21.24
C PRO A 3 -14.98 -58.62 -20.89
N LEU A 4 -14.78 -57.30 -20.81
CA LEU A 4 -13.53 -56.70 -20.35
C LEU A 4 -13.19 -57.23 -18.95
N SER A 5 -11.95 -57.66 -18.75
CA SER A 5 -11.50 -58.15 -17.45
C SER A 5 -11.53 -57.01 -16.42
N ARG A 6 -11.75 -57.35 -15.14
CA ARG A 6 -11.75 -56.35 -14.05
C ARG A 6 -10.46 -55.54 -13.99
N ALA A 7 -9.33 -56.14 -14.39
CA ALA A 7 -8.04 -55.46 -14.51
C ALA A 7 -8.02 -54.42 -15.65
N ALA A 8 -8.66 -54.70 -16.78
CA ALA A 8 -8.77 -53.75 -17.88
C ALA A 8 -9.68 -52.56 -17.53
N VAL A 9 -10.79 -52.81 -16.81
CA VAL A 9 -11.66 -51.74 -16.29
C VAL A 9 -10.90 -50.87 -15.28
N ALA A 10 -10.16 -51.49 -14.35
CA ALA A 10 -9.35 -50.74 -13.37
C ALA A 10 -8.25 -49.91 -14.04
N ALA A 11 -7.57 -50.45 -15.06
CA ALA A 11 -6.55 -49.72 -15.81
C ALA A 11 -7.12 -48.51 -16.57
N VAL A 12 -8.32 -48.65 -17.16
CA VAL A 12 -9.01 -47.54 -17.83
C VAL A 12 -9.46 -46.48 -16.83
N VAL A 13 -10.00 -46.87 -15.67
CA VAL A 13 -10.37 -45.91 -14.60
C VAL A 13 -9.15 -45.19 -14.05
N LEU A 14 -8.04 -45.89 -13.82
CA LEU A 14 -6.79 -45.30 -13.34
C LEU A 14 -6.19 -44.32 -14.37
N ALA A 15 -6.24 -44.68 -15.67
CA ALA A 15 -5.81 -43.80 -16.75
C ALA A 15 -6.69 -42.54 -16.87
N LEU A 16 -8.02 -42.68 -16.73
CA LEU A 16 -8.94 -41.55 -16.76
C LEU A 16 -8.75 -40.60 -15.57
N MET A 17 -8.45 -41.14 -14.37
CA MET A 17 -8.16 -40.32 -13.19
C MET A 17 -6.79 -39.64 -13.24
N GLY A 18 -5.79 -40.28 -13.85
CA GLY A 18 -4.46 -39.70 -14.04
C GLY A 18 -4.42 -38.55 -15.05
N VAL A 19 -5.20 -38.63 -16.14
CA VAL A 19 -5.16 -37.60 -17.21
C VAL A 19 -5.96 -36.34 -16.84
N GLY A 20 -7.05 -36.49 -16.06
CA GLY A 20 -7.83 -35.36 -15.57
C GLY A 20 -7.09 -34.50 -14.54
N ALA A 21 -6.33 -35.13 -13.64
CA ALA A 21 -5.57 -34.42 -12.61
C ALA A 21 -4.40 -33.59 -13.19
N VAL A 22 -3.79 -34.04 -14.29
CA VAL A 22 -2.66 -33.33 -14.91
C VAL A 22 -3.11 -32.07 -15.65
N HIS A 23 -4.34 -32.03 -16.18
CA HIS A 23 -4.88 -30.84 -16.85
C HIS A 23 -5.47 -29.83 -15.86
N ALA A 24 -6.03 -30.29 -14.74
CA ALA A 24 -6.60 -29.42 -13.70
C ALA A 24 -5.57 -28.55 -12.95
N VAL A 25 -4.27 -28.87 -13.06
CA VAL A 25 -3.17 -28.17 -12.37
C VAL A 25 -2.36 -27.27 -13.34
N THR A 26 -2.77 -27.17 -14.61
CA THR A 26 -2.09 -26.27 -15.55
C THR A 26 -2.50 -24.81 -15.29
N PRO A 27 -1.57 -23.84 -15.41
CA PRO A 27 -1.88 -22.42 -15.30
C PRO A 27 -3.02 -21.98 -16.25
N ALA A 28 -3.07 -22.57 -17.46
CA ALA A 28 -4.09 -22.31 -18.47
C ALA A 28 -5.50 -22.78 -18.05
N PHE A 29 -5.62 -23.91 -17.34
CA PHE A 29 -6.91 -24.34 -16.76
C PHE A 29 -7.33 -23.45 -15.60
N GLY A 30 -6.36 -23.00 -14.79
CA GLY A 30 -6.58 -22.00 -13.75
C GLY A 30 -7.04 -20.65 -14.28
N GLU A 31 -6.58 -20.24 -15.47
CA GLU A 31 -7.06 -19.02 -16.15
C GLU A 31 -8.47 -19.19 -16.73
N LEU A 32 -8.79 -20.36 -17.29
CA LEU A 32 -10.10 -20.64 -17.92
C LEU A 32 -11.25 -20.75 -16.90
N HIS A 33 -10.94 -21.12 -15.65
CA HIS A 33 -11.91 -21.37 -14.58
C HIS A 33 -11.81 -20.40 -13.39
N ARG A 34 -11.12 -19.26 -13.56
CA ARG A 34 -11.20 -18.14 -12.62
C ARG A 34 -12.58 -17.47 -12.73
N GLU A 35 -13.58 -18.08 -12.11
CA GLU A 35 -14.61 -17.25 -11.50
C GLU A 35 -13.87 -16.27 -10.55
N PRO A 36 -14.17 -14.97 -10.58
CA PRO A 36 -13.62 -14.05 -9.60
C PRO A 36 -14.16 -14.46 -8.24
N VAL A 37 -13.42 -15.35 -7.57
CA VAL A 37 -13.72 -15.75 -6.20
C VAL A 37 -13.51 -14.50 -5.37
N LEU A 38 -14.62 -13.88 -4.98
CA LEU A 38 -14.57 -12.72 -4.10
C LEU A 38 -13.85 -13.12 -2.82
N PRO A 39 -12.92 -12.28 -2.33
CA PRO A 39 -12.24 -12.58 -1.08
C PRO A 39 -13.27 -12.65 0.05
N GLU A 40 -13.06 -13.52 1.03
CA GLU A 40 -13.98 -13.63 2.17
C GLU A 40 -13.96 -12.35 3.03
N LYS A 41 -15.13 -11.95 3.54
CA LYS A 41 -15.29 -10.71 4.34
C LYS A 41 -14.25 -10.60 5.45
N GLN A 42 -14.03 -11.69 6.20
CA GLN A 42 -13.09 -11.68 7.33
C GLN A 42 -11.64 -11.48 6.90
N VAL A 43 -11.26 -12.00 5.73
CA VAL A 43 -9.91 -11.83 5.19
C VAL A 43 -9.72 -10.38 4.75
N VAL A 44 -10.69 -9.81 4.02
CA VAL A 44 -10.67 -8.39 3.64
C VAL A 44 -10.58 -7.49 4.86
N LEU A 45 -11.44 -7.71 5.86
CA LEU A 45 -11.43 -6.92 7.09
C LEU A 45 -10.07 -6.95 7.81
N LYS A 46 -9.49 -8.14 7.99
CA LYS A 46 -8.18 -8.30 8.66
C LYS A 46 -7.07 -7.56 7.90
N LYS A 47 -7.03 -7.70 6.57
CA LYS A 47 -6.03 -7.05 5.73
C LYS A 47 -6.17 -5.53 5.75
N LEU A 48 -7.40 -5.00 5.65
CA LEU A 48 -7.62 -3.57 5.66
C LEU A 48 -7.34 -2.93 7.02
N LEU A 49 -7.66 -3.59 8.13
CA LEU A 49 -7.30 -3.12 9.47
C LEU A 49 -5.78 -3.09 9.67
N PHE A 50 -5.10 -4.15 9.24
CA PHE A 50 -3.64 -4.21 9.26
C PHE A 50 -3.02 -3.11 8.39
N ALA A 51 -3.50 -2.94 7.15
CA ALA A 51 -3.06 -1.88 6.25
C ALA A 51 -3.29 -0.49 6.84
N ALA A 52 -4.47 -0.22 7.42
CA ALA A 52 -4.76 1.06 8.06
C ALA A 52 -3.82 1.36 9.25
N GLY A 53 -3.49 0.35 10.06
CA GLY A 53 -2.50 0.48 11.13
C GLY A 53 -1.11 0.84 10.60
N LEU A 54 -0.65 0.17 9.53
CA LEU A 54 0.62 0.49 8.89
C LEU A 54 0.61 1.87 8.23
N MET A 55 -0.48 2.24 7.58
CA MET A 55 -0.65 3.57 6.97
C MET A 55 -0.53 4.67 8.01
N ASN A 56 -1.15 4.50 9.19
CA ASN A 56 -1.01 5.44 10.29
C ASN A 56 0.45 5.52 10.81
N ALA A 57 1.13 4.38 10.96
CA ALA A 57 2.52 4.35 11.38
C ALA A 57 3.46 5.06 10.37
N VAL A 58 3.24 4.85 9.07
CA VAL A 58 4.02 5.52 8.01
C VAL A 58 3.72 7.02 7.99
N TYR A 59 2.44 7.41 8.07
CA TYR A 59 2.00 8.80 8.15
C TYR A 59 2.68 9.55 9.31
N LEU A 60 2.61 9.00 10.52
CA LEU A 60 3.25 9.60 11.69
C LEU A 60 4.77 9.68 11.52
N GLY A 61 5.41 8.59 11.08
CA GLY A 61 6.86 8.56 10.88
C GLY A 61 7.36 9.57 9.85
N ILE A 62 6.63 9.79 8.74
CA ILE A 62 6.97 10.83 7.75
C ILE A 62 6.78 12.22 8.37
N ASN A 63 5.68 12.45 9.07
CA ASN A 63 5.41 13.76 9.68
C ASN A 63 6.40 14.13 10.78
N ASP A 64 6.88 13.17 11.57
CA ASP A 64 7.90 13.41 12.58
C ASP A 64 9.24 13.85 11.93
N LEU A 65 9.63 13.21 10.83
CA LEU A 65 10.81 13.60 10.05
C LEU A 65 10.65 15.00 9.46
N VAL A 66 9.48 15.32 8.91
CA VAL A 66 9.16 16.64 8.36
C VAL A 66 9.17 17.72 9.46
N ALA A 67 8.56 17.45 10.61
CA ALA A 67 8.50 18.37 11.74
C ALA A 67 9.90 18.68 12.29
N ALA A 68 10.72 17.65 12.47
CA ALA A 68 12.12 17.81 12.88
C ALA A 68 12.92 18.64 11.86
N LEU A 69 12.71 18.42 10.56
CA LEU A 69 13.35 19.22 9.51
C LEU A 69 12.87 20.68 9.51
N GLN A 70 11.57 20.93 9.69
CA GLN A 70 11.04 22.29 9.82
C GLN A 70 11.61 23.03 11.03
N LEU A 71 11.80 22.34 12.15
CA LEU A 71 12.46 22.90 13.34
C LEU A 71 13.94 23.22 13.06
N ALA A 72 14.68 22.28 12.47
CA ALA A 72 16.11 22.47 12.14
C ALA A 72 16.35 23.62 11.17
N LYS A 73 15.43 23.89 10.23
CA LYS A 73 15.52 25.03 9.31
C LYS A 73 15.49 26.41 10.00
N LYS A 74 14.89 26.48 11.20
CA LYS A 74 14.90 27.70 12.02
C LYS A 74 16.26 27.94 12.69
N ALA A 75 17.09 26.90 12.82
CA ALA A 75 18.46 27.04 13.30
C ALA A 75 19.35 27.75 12.27
N THR A 76 20.38 28.43 12.75
CA THR A 76 21.32 29.22 11.94
C THR A 76 22.56 28.44 11.49
N ASP A 77 22.67 27.15 11.82
CA ASP A 77 23.83 26.32 11.54
C ASP A 77 23.64 25.41 10.32
N ALA A 78 24.57 25.51 9.37
CA ALA A 78 24.61 24.67 8.17
C ALA A 78 24.91 23.20 8.51
N LYS A 79 25.76 22.93 9.51
CA LYS A 79 26.08 21.55 9.91
C LYS A 79 24.88 20.85 10.51
N GLY A 80 24.16 21.51 11.41
CA GLY A 80 22.91 21.00 11.97
C GLY A 80 21.86 20.70 10.90
N LEU A 81 21.65 21.61 9.95
CA LEU A 81 20.66 21.39 8.87
C LEU A 81 21.09 20.27 7.91
N SER A 82 22.38 20.18 7.58
CA SER A 82 22.95 19.08 6.80
C SER A 82 22.74 17.73 7.49
N ALA A 83 23.04 17.64 8.79
CA ALA A 83 22.83 16.43 9.58
C ALA A 83 21.34 16.04 9.64
N GLN A 84 20.43 17.02 9.76
CA GLN A 84 19.00 16.74 9.76
C GLN A 84 18.51 16.23 8.39
N LEU A 85 18.99 16.80 7.28
CA LEU A 85 18.68 16.30 5.93
C LEU A 85 19.20 14.87 5.72
N PHE A 86 20.39 14.57 6.22
CA PHE A 86 20.93 13.20 6.23
C PHE A 86 20.06 12.25 7.06
N ALA A 87 19.63 12.67 8.25
CA ALA A 87 18.76 11.87 9.11
C ALA A 87 17.40 11.58 8.43
N VAL A 88 16.81 12.56 7.73
CA VAL A 88 15.60 12.36 6.94
C VAL A 88 15.85 11.35 5.81
N MET A 89 16.96 11.48 5.08
CA MET A 89 17.32 10.53 4.02
C MET A 89 17.43 9.09 4.56
N VAL A 90 18.10 8.89 5.70
CA VAL A 90 18.22 7.56 6.32
C VAL A 90 16.85 7.08 6.83
N GLY A 91 16.08 7.93 7.50
CA GLY A 91 14.76 7.58 8.05
C GLY A 91 13.71 7.21 6.99
N LEU A 92 13.92 7.63 5.73
CA LEU A 92 13.06 7.28 4.62
C LEU A 92 13.42 5.93 3.95
N GLN A 93 14.58 5.34 4.22
CA GLN A 93 15.06 4.15 3.49
C GLN A 93 14.08 2.96 3.53
N GLU A 94 13.42 2.75 4.66
CA GLU A 94 12.49 1.62 4.84
C GLU A 94 11.05 1.95 4.41
N LYS A 95 10.72 3.23 4.23
CA LYS A 95 9.34 3.67 3.95
C LYS A 95 8.80 3.13 2.62
N PRO A 96 9.57 3.11 1.50
CA PRO A 96 9.11 2.50 0.26
C PRO A 96 8.69 1.04 0.41
N ALA A 97 9.48 0.22 1.11
CA ALA A 97 9.15 -1.19 1.35
C ALA A 97 7.85 -1.34 2.14
N MET A 98 7.64 -0.50 3.16
CA MET A 98 6.38 -0.48 3.93
C MET A 98 5.18 -0.07 3.05
N LEU A 99 5.33 0.95 2.21
CA LEU A 99 4.28 1.42 1.30
C LEU A 99 3.91 0.35 0.27
N ARG A 100 4.88 -0.37 -0.29
CA ARG A 100 4.61 -1.50 -1.20
C ARG A 100 3.96 -2.68 -0.50
N HIS A 101 4.29 -2.92 0.77
CA HIS A 101 3.60 -3.93 1.56
C HIS A 101 2.13 -3.56 1.79
N ILE A 102 1.85 -2.30 2.15
CA ILE A 102 0.48 -1.75 2.22
C ILE A 102 -0.24 -1.92 0.88
N ALA A 103 0.41 -1.58 -0.25
CA ALA A 103 -0.15 -1.76 -1.58
C ALA A 103 -0.54 -3.22 -1.86
N GLY A 104 0.31 -4.17 -1.50
CA GLY A 104 0.03 -5.61 -1.67
C GLY A 104 -1.18 -6.08 -0.87
N GLU A 105 -1.32 -5.61 0.38
CA GLU A 105 -2.46 -5.93 1.23
C GLU A 105 -3.78 -5.33 0.69
N ILE A 106 -3.74 -4.10 0.19
CA ILE A 106 -4.89 -3.41 -0.38
C ILE A 106 -5.28 -4.01 -1.74
N ARG A 107 -4.31 -4.35 -2.60
CA ARG A 107 -4.57 -4.91 -3.94
C ARG A 107 -5.42 -6.17 -3.89
N PHE A 108 -5.22 -7.00 -2.87
CA PHE A 108 -6.05 -8.18 -2.64
C PHE A 108 -7.52 -7.81 -2.37
N CYS A 109 -7.76 -6.70 -1.69
CA CYS A 109 -9.09 -6.24 -1.27
C CYS A 109 -9.83 -5.48 -2.37
N GLU A 110 -9.13 -4.94 -3.36
CA GLU A 110 -9.71 -4.15 -4.47
C GLU A 110 -10.71 -4.93 -5.34
N ALA A 111 -10.69 -6.26 -5.29
CA ALA A 111 -11.69 -7.09 -5.94
C ALA A 111 -13.07 -7.08 -5.25
N TRP A 112 -13.17 -6.53 -4.03
CA TRP A 112 -14.43 -6.47 -3.29
C TRP A 112 -15.41 -5.45 -3.92
N PRO A 113 -16.72 -5.73 -3.97
CA PRO A 113 -17.70 -4.79 -4.53
C PRO A 113 -17.67 -3.41 -3.86
N ASN A 114 -17.75 -2.34 -4.65
CA ASN A 114 -17.72 -0.95 -4.17
C ASN A 114 -16.42 -0.56 -3.42
N PHE A 115 -15.32 -1.28 -3.61
CA PHE A 115 -14.05 -0.90 -3.01
C PHE A 115 -13.66 0.52 -3.44
N PRO A 116 -13.21 1.38 -2.51
CA PRO A 116 -12.87 2.76 -2.83
C PRO A 116 -11.67 2.82 -3.78
N VAL A 117 -11.69 3.84 -4.62
CA VAL A 117 -10.60 4.19 -5.51
C VAL A 117 -9.75 5.32 -4.90
N GLY A 118 -8.56 5.58 -5.44
CA GLY A 118 -7.59 6.53 -4.91
C GLY A 118 -8.10 7.97 -4.88
N PHE A 119 -7.88 8.70 -5.96
CA PHE A 119 -8.29 10.10 -6.10
C PHE A 119 -9.21 10.26 -7.33
N PRO A 120 -10.55 10.26 -7.15
CA PRO A 120 -11.51 10.36 -8.25
C PRO A 120 -11.36 11.64 -9.08
N ASP A 121 -10.97 12.74 -8.43
CA ASP A 121 -10.82 14.05 -9.05
C ASP A 121 -9.41 14.29 -9.62
N SER A 122 -8.57 13.24 -9.70
CA SER A 122 -7.23 13.35 -10.26
C SER A 122 -7.30 13.68 -11.77
N PRO A 123 -6.56 14.70 -12.25
CA PRO A 123 -6.52 15.05 -13.66
C PRO A 123 -5.91 13.95 -14.54
N GLU A 124 -5.14 13.04 -13.95
CA GLU A 124 -4.45 11.92 -14.62
C GLU A 124 -5.33 10.66 -14.72
N GLY A 125 -6.54 10.71 -14.12
CA GLY A 125 -7.44 9.57 -14.01
C GLY A 125 -7.42 8.95 -12.61
N CYS A 126 -8.44 8.14 -12.33
CA CYS A 126 -8.62 7.54 -11.02
C CYS A 126 -7.90 6.19 -10.92
N ASP A 127 -6.79 6.16 -10.18
CA ASP A 127 -6.04 4.95 -9.92
C ASP A 127 -6.62 4.14 -8.74
N PRO A 128 -6.43 2.80 -8.73
CA PRO A 128 -6.65 1.99 -7.54
C PRO A 128 -5.81 2.48 -6.36
N ILE A 129 -6.30 2.31 -5.14
CA ILE A 129 -5.57 2.74 -3.94
C ILE A 129 -4.19 2.08 -3.85
N SER A 130 -4.10 0.80 -4.19
CA SER A 130 -2.82 0.07 -4.19
C SER A 130 -1.80 0.70 -5.13
N ARG A 131 -2.25 1.26 -6.27
CA ARG A 131 -1.37 1.94 -7.23
C ARG A 131 -0.85 3.26 -6.67
N GLU A 132 -1.68 4.04 -5.98
CA GLU A 132 -1.24 5.28 -5.31
C GLU A 132 -0.11 5.03 -4.31
N PHE A 133 -0.17 3.91 -3.57
CA PHE A 133 0.91 3.53 -2.65
C PHE A 133 2.23 3.17 -3.35
N GLU A 134 2.16 2.50 -4.51
CA GLU A 134 3.35 2.23 -5.34
C GLU A 134 3.95 3.53 -5.87
N ILE A 135 3.11 4.49 -6.29
CA ILE A 135 3.54 5.81 -6.76
C ILE A 135 4.27 6.58 -5.65
N MET A 136 3.73 6.57 -4.43
CA MET A 136 4.39 7.20 -3.26
C MET A 136 5.71 6.51 -2.91
N ALA A 137 5.77 5.17 -2.98
CA ALA A 137 7.01 4.42 -2.76
C ALA A 137 8.10 4.82 -3.77
N ASP A 138 7.75 4.86 -5.04
CA ASP A 138 8.64 5.28 -6.13
C ASP A 138 9.08 6.74 -5.98
N HIS A 139 8.19 7.62 -5.54
CA HIS A 139 8.49 9.02 -5.30
C HIS A 139 9.55 9.18 -4.21
N ILE A 140 9.40 8.51 -3.07
CA ILE A 140 10.37 8.57 -1.96
C ILE A 140 11.74 8.02 -2.40
N GLU A 141 11.79 6.92 -3.15
CA GLU A 141 13.06 6.37 -3.65
C GLU A 141 13.79 7.32 -4.60
N LYS A 142 13.03 8.05 -5.43
CA LYS A 142 13.57 8.98 -6.43
C LYS A 142 13.82 10.39 -5.87
N LEU A 143 13.41 10.67 -4.63
CA LEU A 143 13.40 12.03 -4.06
C LEU A 143 14.78 12.71 -4.04
N GLY A 144 15.85 11.91 -3.85
CA GLY A 144 17.25 12.35 -3.90
C GLY A 144 17.56 13.55 -3.02
N ILE A 145 17.94 13.34 -1.75
CA ILE A 145 18.13 14.42 -0.78
C ILE A 145 19.58 14.94 -0.78
N GLN A 146 19.76 16.23 -1.03
CA GLN A 146 21.06 16.89 -1.06
C GLN A 146 21.47 17.45 0.30
N TYR A 147 22.22 16.68 1.08
CA TYR A 147 22.64 17.09 2.43
C TYR A 147 24.09 17.60 2.51
N GLN A 148 24.95 17.35 1.52
CA GLN A 148 26.40 17.60 1.60
C GLN A 148 26.85 19.04 1.28
N SER A 149 25.92 19.99 1.14
CA SER A 149 26.27 21.38 0.85
C SER A 149 26.85 22.10 2.07
N THR A 150 27.81 22.99 1.86
CA THR A 150 28.35 23.90 2.89
C THR A 150 27.57 25.21 2.99
N SER A 151 26.70 25.51 2.02
CA SER A 151 25.92 26.74 1.97
C SER A 151 24.59 26.56 2.71
N LEU A 152 24.39 27.35 3.78
CA LEU A 152 23.14 27.35 4.55
C LEU A 152 21.93 27.69 3.67
N ALA A 153 22.07 28.64 2.73
CA ALA A 153 20.98 29.03 1.85
C ALA A 153 20.56 27.87 0.93
N THR A 154 21.53 27.12 0.41
CA THR A 154 21.28 25.92 -0.42
C THR A 154 20.59 24.84 0.39
N LEU A 155 21.08 24.55 1.60
CA LEU A 155 20.46 23.56 2.49
C LEU A 155 19.04 23.94 2.91
N LYS A 156 18.76 25.23 3.14
CA LYS A 156 17.40 25.70 3.45
C LYS A 156 16.44 25.47 2.30
N LYS A 157 16.85 25.83 1.08
CA LYS A 157 16.06 25.59 -0.14
C LYS A 157 15.80 24.09 -0.36
N GLU A 158 16.81 23.26 -0.13
CA GLU A 158 16.64 21.81 -0.22
C GLU A 158 15.68 21.29 0.86
N ALA A 159 15.78 21.79 2.08
CA ALA A 159 14.87 21.42 3.15
C ALA A 159 13.42 21.86 2.87
N ASP A 160 13.20 23.03 2.26
CA ASP A 160 11.89 23.44 1.75
C ASP A 160 11.35 22.45 0.70
N ARG A 161 12.19 22.06 -0.27
CA ARG A 161 11.82 21.10 -1.31
C ARG A 161 11.44 19.74 -0.71
N VAL A 162 12.25 19.21 0.20
CA VAL A 162 12.03 17.92 0.85
C VAL A 162 10.77 17.94 1.72
N VAL A 163 10.55 19.02 2.49
CA VAL A 163 9.32 19.19 3.27
C VAL A 163 8.11 19.19 2.34
N PHE A 164 8.16 19.95 1.24
CA PHE A 164 7.06 20.02 0.29
C PHE A 164 6.76 18.64 -0.31
N ALA A 165 7.78 17.94 -0.80
CA ALA A 165 7.64 16.64 -1.41
C ALA A 165 7.05 15.61 -0.43
N LEU A 166 7.60 15.48 0.77
CA LEU A 166 7.12 14.46 1.72
C LEU A 166 5.75 14.78 2.32
N PHE A 167 5.50 16.04 2.66
CA PHE A 167 4.26 16.42 3.33
C PHE A 167 3.08 16.44 2.35
N TRP A 168 3.22 17.16 1.24
CA TRP A 168 2.10 17.38 0.32
C TRP A 168 1.91 16.21 -0.65
N THR A 169 2.98 15.56 -1.10
CA THR A 169 2.87 14.49 -2.10
C THR A 169 2.59 13.14 -1.46
N ASP A 170 3.13 12.86 -0.26
CA ASP A 170 3.01 11.53 0.35
C ASP A 170 2.10 11.55 1.59
N SER A 171 2.43 12.34 2.62
CA SER A 171 1.73 12.31 3.92
C SER A 171 0.23 12.61 3.83
N GLU A 172 -0.14 13.71 3.15
CA GLU A 172 -1.55 14.10 3.00
C GLU A 172 -2.35 13.10 2.14
N LYS A 173 -1.70 12.45 1.16
CA LYS A 173 -2.30 11.37 0.39
C LYS A 173 -2.58 10.16 1.27
N ILE A 174 -1.61 9.72 2.08
CA ILE A 174 -1.78 8.59 3.01
C ILE A 174 -2.95 8.87 3.96
N ARG A 175 -3.05 10.08 4.52
CA ARG A 175 -4.16 10.48 5.40
C ARG A 175 -5.52 10.35 4.70
N THR A 176 -5.61 10.82 3.47
CA THR A 176 -6.86 10.79 2.68
C THR A 176 -7.25 9.36 2.31
N LEU A 177 -6.31 8.55 1.82
CA LEU A 177 -6.57 7.14 1.48
C LEU A 177 -6.93 6.31 2.72
N CYS A 178 -6.33 6.62 3.88
CA CYS A 178 -6.68 5.99 5.16
C CYS A 178 -8.13 6.26 5.53
N HIS A 179 -8.57 7.51 5.36
CA HIS A 179 -9.96 7.87 5.60
C HIS A 179 -10.93 7.11 4.67
N SER A 180 -10.59 6.96 3.39
CA SER A 180 -11.40 6.20 2.44
C SER A 180 -11.52 4.72 2.84
N ILE A 181 -10.41 4.07 3.24
CA ILE A 181 -10.41 2.67 3.69
C ILE A 181 -11.25 2.50 4.96
N LEU A 182 -11.04 3.35 5.96
CA LEU A 182 -11.80 3.28 7.22
C LEU A 182 -13.30 3.51 7.00
N THR A 183 -13.65 4.43 6.11
CA THR A 183 -15.05 4.68 5.73
C THR A 183 -15.65 3.46 5.04
N PHE A 184 -14.93 2.83 4.12
CA PHE A 184 -15.36 1.60 3.47
C PHE A 184 -15.57 0.46 4.47
N ILE A 185 -14.65 0.24 5.41
CA ILE A 185 -14.82 -0.77 6.47
C ILE A 185 -16.12 -0.51 7.26
N ARG A 186 -16.39 0.75 7.61
CA ARG A 186 -17.56 1.11 8.40
C ARG A 186 -18.87 0.97 7.62
N MET A 187 -18.91 1.45 6.39
CA MET A 187 -20.14 1.57 5.60
C MET A 187 -20.46 0.28 4.84
N GLU A 188 -19.49 -0.28 4.13
CA GLU A 188 -19.70 -1.46 3.25
C GLU A 188 -19.52 -2.76 4.02
N LEU A 189 -18.48 -2.86 4.86
CA LEU A 189 -18.27 -4.07 5.68
C LEU A 189 -19.16 -4.06 6.94
N LYS A 190 -19.84 -2.96 7.28
CA LYS A 190 -20.75 -2.82 8.43
C LYS A 190 -20.09 -3.20 9.77
N GLU A 191 -18.80 -2.92 9.90
CA GLU A 191 -18.07 -3.19 11.13
C GLU A 191 -18.07 -1.94 12.01
N ASP A 192 -18.47 -2.12 13.28
CA ASP A 192 -18.36 -1.07 14.27
C ASP A 192 -16.92 -1.03 14.77
N LEU A 193 -16.12 -0.14 14.18
CA LEU A 193 -14.74 0.07 14.60
C LEU A 193 -14.74 0.85 15.92
N PRO A 194 -14.08 0.37 16.99
CA PRO A 194 -14.08 1.03 18.31
C PRO A 194 -13.26 2.33 18.36
N PHE A 195 -12.87 2.89 17.21
CA PHE A 195 -12.01 4.05 17.11
C PHE A 195 -12.70 5.16 16.30
N GLU A 196 -13.08 6.26 16.96
CA GLU A 196 -13.35 7.53 16.27
C GLU A 196 -12.01 8.13 15.83
N VAL A 197 -11.44 7.69 14.71
CA VAL A 197 -10.06 8.04 14.33
C VAL A 197 -9.90 9.54 14.00
N PHE A 198 -10.98 10.28 13.69
CA PHE A 198 -10.90 11.69 13.30
C PHE A 198 -12.14 12.53 13.68
N ALA A 199 -12.65 12.44 14.91
CA ALA A 199 -13.58 13.46 15.37
C ALA A 199 -12.82 14.79 15.55
N LYS A 200 -13.17 15.80 14.74
CA LYS A 200 -12.79 17.20 15.02
C LYS A 200 -13.29 17.53 16.44
N PRO A 201 -12.53 18.24 17.30
CA PRO A 201 -13.04 18.61 18.61
C PRO A 201 -14.37 19.34 18.43
N ARG A 202 -15.42 18.87 19.11
CA ARG A 202 -16.69 19.60 19.12
C ARG A 202 -16.47 20.94 19.83
N PRO A 203 -17.07 22.04 19.34
CA PRO A 203 -16.97 23.35 19.97
C PRO A 203 -17.48 23.33 21.42
#